data_AF-A0A8H5P0Z2-F1
#
_entry.id   AF-A0A8H5P0Z2-F1
#
_cell.length_a   1.000
_cell.length_b   1.000
_cell.length_c   1.000
_cell.angle_alpha   90.00
_cell.angle_beta   90.00
_cell.angle_gamma   90.00
#
_symmetry.space_group_name_H-M   'P 1'
#
loop_
_entity.id
_entity.type
_entity.pdbx_description
1 polymer ?
#
loop_
_entity_poly.entity_id
_entity_poly.type
_entity_poly.pdbx_seq_one_letter_code
_entity_poly.pdbx_strand_id
1 'polypeptide(L)'
;MFTPSRGRAIGRAIAASSSGPVNLPSFLVPAWQATAPKIASSRASTALFSTTSKRPSKLGRTPLSIPPGVELSVGEPVANKDLTSYKKVYKKTITVKGPLGELELEVPEYVQVTQDPEAKVVSLNVQDTDAKDQKAMWGTTWSYLRNYIMGVSEGHTAILRLVGVGYRASVEERGAKEEFPGQRFLCLKLGFTHPVEEGIPRGVTVTTPAPTRILIEGIDRETIMSFAGRVRMWRPPEPYKGKGVFINDQTIKLKQKKIK
;
A
#
# COMPACT_ATOMS: atom_id res chain seq x y z
N MET A 1 41.62 -10.29 32.85
CA MET A 1 42.17 -9.15 32.11
C MET A 1 41.06 -8.12 31.88
N PHE A 2 41.18 -7.02 32.62
CA PHE A 2 40.52 -5.70 32.54
C PHE A 2 38.99 -5.57 32.35
N THR A 3 38.30 -5.45 33.49
CA THR A 3 37.39 -4.32 33.82
C THR A 3 37.73 -3.89 35.28
N PRO A 4 37.05 -2.93 35.91
CA PRO A 4 36.98 -1.48 35.63
C PRO A 4 37.42 -0.65 36.88
N SER A 5 37.99 0.56 36.75
CA SER A 5 38.05 1.49 37.90
C SER A 5 38.37 2.95 37.55
N ARG A 6 37.70 3.84 38.30
CA ARG A 6 37.92 5.27 38.61
C ARG A 6 36.59 6.01 38.37
N GLY A 7 35.86 6.51 39.36
CA GLY A 7 36.21 6.83 40.73
C GLY A 7 35.78 8.27 41.01
N ARG A 8 34.65 8.40 41.72
CA ARG A 8 34.22 9.46 42.66
C ARG A 8 34.42 10.95 42.31
N ALA A 9 33.27 11.63 42.30
CA ALA A 9 32.92 12.74 43.19
C ALA A 9 33.88 13.93 43.31
N ILE A 10 33.39 15.11 42.91
CA ILE A 10 33.59 16.43 43.54
C ILE A 10 32.51 17.36 42.93
N GLY A 11 31.89 18.22 43.73
CA GLY A 11 31.35 19.47 43.20
C GLY A 11 29.87 19.77 43.41
N ARG A 12 29.25 19.31 44.50
CA ARG A 12 28.10 20.02 45.09
C ARG A 12 28.67 21.30 45.73
N ALA A 13 28.54 22.47 45.09
CA ALA A 13 28.60 23.80 45.72
C ALA A 13 28.68 24.94 44.68
N ILE A 14 27.57 25.31 44.02
CA ILE A 14 27.29 26.71 43.67
C ILE A 14 25.78 26.91 43.82
N ALA A 15 25.31 26.86 45.06
CA ALA A 15 23.98 27.27 45.45
C ALA A 15 24.11 28.10 46.73
N ALA A 16 24.77 29.25 46.62
CA ALA A 16 24.75 30.33 47.61
C ALA A 16 25.60 31.51 47.09
N SER A 17 24.95 32.49 46.48
CA SER A 17 25.23 33.92 46.67
C SER A 17 24.37 34.73 45.72
N SER A 18 23.22 35.15 46.23
CA SER A 18 22.49 36.31 45.72
C SER A 18 23.36 37.56 45.95
N SER A 19 23.98 38.07 44.90
CA SER A 19 24.47 39.44 44.86
C SER A 19 23.88 40.12 43.63
N GLY A 20 23.32 41.32 43.82
CA GLY A 20 22.51 42.03 42.82
C GLY A 20 23.29 42.40 41.56
N PRO A 21 22.61 42.98 40.54
CA PRO A 21 23.25 43.28 39.27
C PRO A 21 24.33 44.36 39.46
N VAL A 22 25.60 43.96 39.35
CA VAL A 22 26.72 44.89 39.23
C VAL A 22 26.66 45.46 37.82
N ASN A 23 26.22 46.71 37.69
CA ASN A 23 26.16 47.41 36.42
C ASN A 23 27.55 47.98 36.09
N LEU A 24 28.39 47.16 35.45
CA LEU A 24 29.67 47.62 34.92
C LEU A 24 29.46 48.31 33.58
N PRO A 25 30.05 49.50 33.35
CA PRO A 25 29.92 50.19 32.08
C PRO A 25 30.59 49.38 30.96
N SER A 26 29.97 49.39 29.79
CA SER A 26 30.23 48.49 28.65
C SER A 26 31.68 48.49 28.12
N PHE A 27 32.49 49.48 28.46
CA PHE A 27 33.87 49.62 28.01
C PHE A 27 34.90 48.87 28.89
N LEU A 28 34.48 48.33 30.05
CA LEU A 28 35.33 47.51 30.93
C LEU A 28 35.15 46.00 30.75
N VAL A 29 34.33 45.57 29.78
CA VAL A 29 34.20 44.16 29.42
C VAL A 29 35.34 43.80 28.45
N PRO A 30 36.32 42.96 28.83
CA PRO A 30 37.32 42.50 27.87
C PRO A 30 36.63 41.79 26.71
N ALA A 31 37.05 42.09 25.49
CA ALA A 31 36.54 41.49 24.25
C ALA A 31 36.99 40.01 24.12
N TRP A 32 36.58 39.17 25.06
CA TRP A 32 36.52 37.74 24.89
C TRP A 32 35.06 37.40 24.66
N GLN A 33 34.70 37.34 23.37
CA GLN A 33 33.51 36.63 22.94
C GLN A 33 33.56 35.25 23.58
N ALA A 34 32.71 35.02 24.58
CA ALA A 34 32.33 33.68 24.96
C ALA A 34 31.77 33.04 23.70
N THR A 35 32.58 32.20 23.05
CA THR A 35 32.08 31.24 22.09
C THR A 35 31.01 30.44 22.83
N ALA A 36 29.74 30.72 22.55
CA ALA A 36 28.65 29.87 22.98
C ALA A 36 29.04 28.41 22.67
N PRO A 37 28.80 27.45 23.58
CA PRO A 37 29.12 26.07 23.28
C PRO A 37 28.34 25.72 22.03
N LYS A 38 29.06 25.50 20.93
CA LYS A 38 28.52 24.77 19.78
C LYS A 38 28.15 23.42 20.36
N ILE A 39 26.87 23.26 20.71
CA ILE A 39 26.25 21.95 20.75
C ILE A 39 26.55 21.39 19.37
N ALA A 40 27.49 20.46 19.34
CA ALA A 40 27.83 19.69 18.17
C ALA A 40 26.58 18.89 17.81
N SER A 41 25.65 19.52 17.11
CA SER A 41 24.75 18.77 16.25
C SER A 41 25.67 18.08 15.27
N SER A 42 25.79 16.76 15.39
CA SER A 42 26.34 15.90 14.36
C SER A 42 25.69 16.31 13.03
N ARG A 43 26.41 17.14 12.27
CA ARG A 43 26.13 17.43 10.86
C ARG A 43 26.47 16.17 10.08
N ALA A 44 25.66 15.13 10.24
CA ALA A 44 25.32 14.27 9.13
C ALA A 44 24.29 15.04 8.29
N SER A 45 24.72 16.14 7.68
CA SER A 45 23.97 16.79 6.61
C SER A 45 24.12 15.92 5.37
N THR A 46 23.42 14.78 5.36
CA THR A 46 22.98 14.21 4.09
C THR A 46 22.01 15.24 3.54
N ALA A 47 22.47 16.03 2.58
CA ALA A 47 21.60 16.93 1.83
C ALA A 47 20.41 16.09 1.37
N LEU A 48 19.22 16.38 1.91
CA LEU A 48 18.00 15.76 1.44
C LEU A 48 17.89 16.16 -0.02
N PHE A 49 17.98 15.17 -0.93
CA PHE A 49 17.82 15.33 -2.38
C PHE A 49 16.48 16.00 -2.77
N SER A 50 15.59 16.19 -1.80
CA SER A 50 14.25 16.73 -1.95
C SER A 50 14.01 17.84 -0.93
N THR A 51 13.56 18.99 -1.41
CA THR A 51 13.07 20.12 -0.61
C THR A 51 11.61 19.95 -0.18
N THR A 52 10.96 18.85 -0.58
CA THR A 52 9.55 18.62 -0.26
C THR A 52 9.38 18.29 1.22
N SER A 53 8.47 18.99 1.90
CA SER A 53 8.09 18.69 3.28
C SER A 53 7.65 17.23 3.42
N LYS A 54 8.16 16.49 4.42
CA LYS A 54 7.68 15.13 4.71
C LYS A 54 6.17 15.18 5.01
N ARG A 55 5.33 14.70 4.08
CA ARG A 55 3.88 14.53 4.30
C ARG A 55 3.63 13.15 4.90
N PRO A 56 3.14 13.03 6.15
CA PRO A 56 2.76 11.72 6.69
C PRO A 56 1.52 11.18 5.97
N SER A 57 1.44 9.86 5.81
CA SER A 57 0.21 9.17 5.43
C SER A 57 -0.84 9.40 6.53
N LYS A 58 -2.03 9.89 6.15
CA LYS A 58 -3.15 10.12 7.08
C LYS A 58 -4.21 9.02 7.02
N LEU A 59 -4.10 8.11 6.05
CA LEU A 59 -5.09 7.06 5.79
C LEU A 59 -5.26 6.11 6.99
N GLY A 60 -4.16 5.64 7.58
CA GLY A 60 -4.22 4.69 8.70
C GLY A 60 -4.92 5.21 9.96
N ARG A 61 -5.01 6.54 10.15
CA ARG A 61 -5.76 7.15 11.26
C ARG A 61 -7.27 7.17 11.01
N THR A 62 -7.68 7.06 9.76
CA THR A 62 -9.09 7.16 9.40
C THR A 62 -9.77 5.86 9.83
N PRO A 63 -10.83 5.90 10.64
CA PRO A 63 -11.57 4.68 10.98
C PRO A 63 -12.20 4.04 9.73
N LEU A 64 -12.30 2.71 9.72
CA LEU A 64 -13.01 1.94 8.71
C LEU A 64 -14.41 1.60 9.24
N SER A 65 -15.45 2.05 8.53
CA SER A 65 -16.84 1.69 8.81
C SER A 65 -17.15 0.30 8.27
N ILE A 66 -17.70 -0.58 9.12
CA ILE A 66 -18.14 -1.91 8.70
C ILE A 66 -19.62 -1.84 8.25
N PRO A 67 -19.94 -2.15 6.98
CA PRO A 67 -21.32 -2.23 6.51
C PRO A 67 -22.05 -3.43 7.13
N PRO A 68 -23.39 -3.43 7.18
CA PRO A 68 -24.15 -4.55 7.72
C PRO A 68 -23.87 -5.84 6.95
N GLY A 69 -23.72 -6.95 7.67
CA GLY A 69 -23.45 -8.27 7.07
C GLY A 69 -21.97 -8.57 6.80
N VAL A 70 -21.05 -7.66 7.11
CA VAL A 70 -19.61 -7.91 7.08
C VAL A 70 -19.09 -8.12 8.50
N GLU A 71 -18.29 -9.17 8.68
CA GLU A 71 -17.65 -9.53 9.95
C GLU A 71 -16.14 -9.57 9.77
N LEU A 72 -15.40 -9.08 10.77
CA LEU A 72 -13.94 -9.05 10.75
C LEU A 72 -13.40 -9.82 11.96
N SER A 73 -12.70 -10.92 11.72
CA SER A 73 -12.02 -11.68 12.77
C SER A 73 -10.51 -11.50 12.68
N VAL A 74 -9.88 -11.20 13.81
CA VAL A 74 -8.42 -11.05 13.92
C VAL A 74 -7.88 -12.31 14.58
N GLY A 75 -7.08 -13.07 13.84
CA GLY A 75 -6.40 -14.25 14.34
C GLY A 75 -5.21 -13.91 15.25
N GLU A 76 -4.79 -14.91 16.03
CA GLU A 76 -3.60 -14.82 16.87
C GLU A 76 -2.31 -14.72 16.02
N PRO A 77 -1.24 -14.11 16.55
CA PRO A 77 0.03 -14.03 15.84
C PRO A 77 0.68 -15.42 15.72
N VAL A 78 0.80 -15.92 14.50
CA VAL A 78 1.48 -17.17 14.17
C VAL A 78 2.91 -16.89 13.73
N ALA A 79 3.85 -17.69 14.24
CA ALA A 79 5.25 -17.63 13.83
C ALA A 79 5.48 -18.50 12.59
N ASN A 80 5.79 -17.88 11.45
CA ASN A 80 6.19 -18.63 10.26
C ASN A 80 7.66 -19.01 10.39
N LYS A 81 7.95 -20.31 10.34
CA LYS A 81 9.31 -20.86 10.46
C LYS A 81 9.85 -21.13 9.06
N ASP A 82 10.63 -20.19 8.55
CA ASP A 82 11.38 -20.38 7.32
C ASP A 82 12.71 -21.09 7.63
N LEU A 83 12.97 -22.24 6.99
CA LEU A 83 14.18 -23.03 7.21
C LEU A 83 15.48 -22.25 6.90
N THR A 84 15.38 -21.25 6.02
CA THR A 84 16.51 -20.43 5.56
C THR A 84 16.79 -19.22 6.44
N SER A 85 15.80 -18.74 7.21
CA SER A 85 15.93 -17.51 7.99
C SER A 85 16.10 -17.81 9.48
N TYR A 86 17.07 -17.16 10.12
CA TYR A 86 17.31 -17.32 11.56
C TYR A 86 16.29 -16.53 12.40
N LYS A 87 15.68 -15.48 11.83
CA LYS A 87 14.75 -14.59 12.51
C LYS A 87 13.32 -15.06 12.26
N LYS A 88 12.63 -15.45 13.34
CA LYS A 88 11.20 -15.76 13.28
C LYS A 88 10.41 -14.48 12.96
N VAL A 89 9.54 -14.56 11.97
CA VAL A 89 8.62 -13.47 11.61
C VAL A 89 7.22 -13.85 12.08
N TYR A 90 6.65 -13.01 12.94
CA TYR A 90 5.29 -13.17 13.43
C TYR A 90 4.33 -12.41 12.52
N LYS A 91 3.29 -13.10 12.09
CA LYS A 91 2.20 -12.54 11.28
C LYS A 91 0.87 -12.85 11.93
N LYS A 92 -0.10 -11.95 11.75
CA LYS A 92 -1.50 -12.14 12.13
C LYS A 92 -2.31 -12.31 10.87
N THR A 93 -3.28 -13.20 10.88
CA THR A 93 -4.24 -13.34 9.77
C THR A 93 -5.52 -12.60 10.14
N ILE A 94 -5.93 -11.65 9.29
CA ILE A 94 -7.21 -10.98 9.41
C ILE A 94 -8.15 -11.60 8.38
N THR A 95 -9.27 -12.14 8.82
CA THR A 95 -10.30 -12.70 7.94
C THR A 95 -11.47 -11.74 7.89
N VAL A 96 -11.89 -11.39 6.67
CA VAL A 96 -13.06 -10.54 6.40
C VAL A 96 -14.10 -11.41 5.73
N LYS A 97 -15.25 -11.59 6.38
CA LYS A 97 -16.38 -12.39 5.90
C LYS A 97 -17.56 -11.50 5.58
N GLY A 98 -18.38 -11.92 4.63
CA GLY A 98 -19.63 -11.26 4.33
C GLY A 98 -20.38 -11.93 3.16
N PRO A 99 -21.30 -11.23 2.49
CA PRO A 99 -22.30 -11.88 1.65
C PRO A 99 -21.71 -12.54 0.39
N LEU A 100 -20.67 -11.96 -0.21
CA LEU A 100 -20.10 -12.46 -1.46
C LEU A 100 -18.99 -13.52 -1.25
N GLY A 101 -18.49 -13.68 -0.02
CA GLY A 101 -17.43 -14.65 0.30
C GLY A 101 -16.58 -14.27 1.50
N GLU A 102 -15.37 -14.84 1.55
CA GLU A 102 -14.38 -14.57 2.59
C GLU A 102 -13.01 -14.23 1.96
N LEU A 103 -12.29 -13.31 2.61
CA LEU A 103 -10.95 -12.92 2.23
C LEU A 103 -10.03 -12.93 3.45
N GLU A 104 -8.80 -13.41 3.25
CA GLU A 104 -7.77 -13.45 4.28
C GLU A 104 -6.62 -12.51 3.94
N LEU A 105 -6.16 -11.76 4.93
CA LEU A 105 -5.02 -10.87 4.83
C LEU A 105 -4.00 -11.20 5.91
N GLU A 106 -2.81 -11.60 5.50
CA GLU A 106 -1.67 -11.69 6.42
C GLU A 106 -1.08 -10.30 6.67
N VAL A 107 -1.04 -9.90 7.94
CA VAL A 107 -0.44 -8.63 8.38
C VAL A 107 0.70 -8.88 9.36
N PRO A 108 1.70 -8.00 9.43
CA PRO A 108 2.74 -8.09 10.45
C PRO A 108 2.18 -7.90 11.87
N GLU A 109 2.82 -8.51 12.87
CA GLU A 109 2.39 -8.47 14.27
C GLU A 109 2.22 -7.05 14.85
N TYR A 110 3.09 -6.12 14.44
CA TYR A 110 3.10 -4.75 14.95
C TYR A 110 1.88 -3.92 14.52
N VAL A 111 1.03 -4.43 13.63
CA VAL A 111 -0.26 -3.82 13.31
C VAL A 111 -1.28 -4.24 14.38
N GLN A 112 -1.84 -3.25 15.06
CA GLN A 112 -2.90 -3.41 16.05
C GLN A 112 -4.23 -3.00 15.41
N VAL A 113 -5.21 -3.90 15.50
CA VAL A 113 -6.56 -3.69 14.99
C VAL A 113 -7.47 -3.57 16.21
N THR A 114 -8.06 -2.39 16.42
CA THR A 114 -9.01 -2.15 17.50
C THR A 114 -10.41 -2.07 16.90
N GLN A 115 -11.27 -3.00 17.31
CA GLN A 115 -12.67 -3.04 16.88
C GLN A 115 -13.54 -2.41 17.97
N ASP A 116 -14.38 -1.46 17.57
CA ASP A 116 -15.46 -0.94 18.40
C ASP A 116 -16.78 -1.56 17.91
N PRO A 117 -17.33 -2.55 18.65
CA PRO A 117 -18.53 -3.27 18.22
C PRO A 117 -19.79 -2.40 18.28
N GLU A 118 -19.83 -1.38 19.15
CA GLU A 118 -20.99 -0.50 19.29
C GLU A 118 -21.09 0.48 18.11
N ALA A 119 -19.95 1.08 17.74
CA ALA A 119 -19.87 2.02 16.61
C ALA A 119 -19.76 1.33 15.24
N LYS A 120 -19.52 0.00 15.18
CA LYS A 120 -19.18 -0.76 13.96
C LYS A 120 -17.99 -0.15 13.21
N VAL A 121 -16.99 0.27 13.96
CA VAL A 121 -15.81 0.95 13.45
C VAL A 121 -14.56 0.14 13.78
N VAL A 122 -13.67 -0.01 12.80
CA VAL A 122 -12.33 -0.57 12.98
C VAL A 122 -11.32 0.55 12.87
N SER A 123 -10.47 0.68 13.88
CA SER A 123 -9.30 1.56 13.84
C SER A 123 -8.02 0.74 13.76
N LEU A 124 -7.05 1.23 13.01
CA LEU A 124 -5.74 0.60 12.86
C LEU A 124 -4.69 1.47 13.51
N ASN A 125 -3.83 0.84 14.30
CA ASN A 125 -2.67 1.50 14.89
C ASN A 125 -1.42 0.64 14.68
N VAL A 126 -0.26 1.26 14.83
CA VAL A 126 1.04 0.59 14.82
C VAL A 126 1.76 0.82 16.13
N GLN A 127 2.59 -0.14 16.55
CA GLN A 127 3.33 -0.06 17.82
C GLN A 127 4.26 1.16 17.87
N ASP A 128 5.01 1.39 16.79
CA ASP A 128 5.92 2.52 16.65
C ASP A 128 5.61 3.30 15.37
N THR A 129 5.22 4.57 15.54
CA THR A 129 4.85 5.46 14.43
C THR A 129 6.06 6.10 13.75
N ASP A 130 7.23 6.11 14.41
CA ASP A 130 8.45 6.72 13.90
C ASP A 130 9.26 5.74 13.03
N ALA A 131 9.07 4.44 13.25
CA ALA A 131 9.61 3.38 12.40
C ALA A 131 9.03 3.48 10.97
N LYS A 132 9.92 3.68 9.98
CA LYS A 132 9.55 3.85 8.57
C LYS A 132 8.74 2.68 8.01
N ASP A 133 9.15 1.45 8.34
CA ASP A 133 8.52 0.24 7.82
C ASP A 133 7.11 0.04 8.39
N GLN A 134 6.95 0.27 9.70
CA GLN A 134 5.63 0.20 10.35
C GLN A 134 4.69 1.26 9.79
N LYS A 135 5.18 2.48 9.60
CA LYS A 135 4.39 3.57 9.02
C LYS A 135 3.96 3.32 7.58
N ALA A 136 4.81 2.68 6.77
CA ALA A 136 4.47 2.26 5.41
C ALA A 136 3.37 1.20 5.43
N MET A 137 3.55 0.16 6.25
CA MET A 137 2.58 -0.94 6.37
C MET A 137 1.24 -0.48 6.95
N TRP A 138 1.23 0.48 7.86
CA TRP A 138 -0.01 1.03 8.43
C TRP A 138 -0.99 1.52 7.36
N GLY A 139 -0.51 2.30 6.40
CA GLY A 139 -1.34 2.81 5.30
C GLY A 139 -1.73 1.73 4.28
N THR A 140 -0.80 0.79 4.02
CA THR A 140 -1.03 -0.33 3.10
C THR A 140 -2.13 -1.25 3.65
N THR A 141 -2.01 -1.71 4.89
CA THR A 141 -2.98 -2.58 5.54
C THR A 141 -4.35 -1.93 5.63
N TRP A 142 -4.42 -0.62 5.92
CA TRP A 142 -5.67 0.14 5.89
C TRP A 142 -6.35 0.10 4.52
N SER A 143 -5.58 0.30 3.45
CA SER A 143 -6.10 0.31 2.09
C SER A 143 -6.58 -1.07 1.64
N TYR A 144 -5.86 -2.12 2.02
CA TYR A 144 -6.27 -3.50 1.76
C TYR A 144 -7.56 -3.86 2.50
N LEU A 145 -7.64 -3.60 3.81
CA LEU A 145 -8.86 -3.88 4.58
C LEU A 145 -10.06 -3.11 4.05
N ARG A 146 -9.90 -1.83 3.68
CA ARG A 146 -10.96 -1.07 3.03
C ARG A 146 -11.44 -1.74 1.74
N ASN A 147 -10.51 -2.16 0.88
CA ASN A 147 -10.85 -2.84 -0.37
C ASN A 147 -11.54 -4.18 -0.11
N TYR A 148 -11.13 -4.93 0.91
CA TYR A 148 -11.73 -6.23 1.26
C TYR A 148 -13.15 -6.06 1.79
N ILE A 149 -13.37 -5.11 2.71
CA ILE A 149 -14.70 -4.79 3.24
C ILE A 149 -15.65 -4.40 2.10
N MET A 150 -15.23 -3.50 1.20
CA MET A 150 -16.02 -3.10 0.03
C MET A 150 -16.20 -4.27 -0.97
N GLY A 151 -15.18 -5.10 -1.15
CA GLY A 151 -15.20 -6.20 -2.11
C GLY A 151 -16.10 -7.36 -1.69
N VAL A 152 -16.17 -7.66 -0.41
CA VAL A 152 -17.04 -8.72 0.11
C VAL A 152 -18.50 -8.26 0.25
N SER A 153 -18.73 -6.94 0.37
CA SER A 153 -20.08 -6.36 0.44
C SER A 153 -20.68 -6.04 -0.93
N GLU A 154 -20.00 -5.20 -1.72
CA GLU A 154 -20.50 -4.71 -3.02
C GLU A 154 -19.88 -5.48 -4.20
N GLY A 155 -18.65 -5.99 -4.05
CA GLY A 155 -17.87 -6.53 -5.15
C GLY A 155 -17.07 -5.46 -5.90
N HIS A 156 -15.98 -5.87 -6.54
CA HIS A 156 -15.19 -5.01 -7.41
C HIS A 156 -15.48 -5.33 -8.86
N THR A 157 -15.45 -4.30 -9.70
CA THR A 157 -15.61 -4.45 -11.15
C THR A 157 -14.49 -3.75 -11.91
N ALA A 158 -14.12 -4.31 -13.05
CA ALA A 158 -13.23 -3.70 -14.02
C ALA A 158 -13.79 -3.86 -15.43
N ILE A 159 -13.90 -2.76 -16.16
CA ILE A 159 -14.42 -2.73 -17.51
C ILE A 159 -13.25 -2.61 -18.48
N LEU A 160 -13.08 -3.58 -19.38
CA LEU A 160 -12.14 -3.47 -20.48
C LEU A 160 -12.86 -3.03 -21.75
N ARG A 161 -12.36 -1.97 -22.38
CA ARG A 161 -12.85 -1.48 -23.67
C ARG A 161 -11.85 -1.81 -24.77
N LEU A 162 -12.32 -2.49 -25.80
CA LEU A 162 -11.54 -2.81 -26.99
C LEU A 162 -11.77 -1.75 -28.06
N VAL A 163 -10.71 -1.06 -28.47
CA VAL A 163 -10.75 -0.07 -29.55
C VAL A 163 -9.92 -0.59 -30.72
N GLY A 164 -10.58 -0.84 -31.85
CA GLY A 164 -9.94 -1.33 -33.05
C GLY A 164 -10.93 -2.01 -33.98
N VAL A 165 -10.68 -1.93 -35.29
CA VAL A 165 -11.50 -2.64 -36.28
C VAL A 165 -11.20 -4.14 -36.16
N GLY A 166 -12.26 -4.95 -36.08
CA GLY A 166 -12.16 -6.40 -35.91
C GLY A 166 -11.80 -6.86 -34.50
N TYR A 167 -11.69 -5.95 -33.53
CA TYR A 167 -11.38 -6.31 -32.15
C TYR A 167 -12.64 -6.79 -31.44
N ARG A 168 -12.58 -8.01 -30.90
CA ARG A 168 -13.70 -8.60 -30.16
C ARG A 168 -13.23 -9.60 -29.12
N ALA A 169 -14.04 -9.77 -28.08
CA ALA A 169 -13.87 -10.76 -27.04
C ALA A 169 -15.10 -11.68 -26.97
N SER A 170 -14.85 -12.94 -26.63
CA SER A 170 -15.85 -13.94 -26.24
C SER A 170 -15.36 -14.67 -24.99
N VAL A 171 -16.30 -15.09 -24.15
CA VAL A 171 -16.00 -16.00 -23.02
C VAL A 171 -16.42 -17.39 -23.46
N GLU A 172 -15.48 -18.33 -23.46
CA GLU A 172 -15.68 -19.70 -23.94
C GLU A 172 -15.09 -20.70 -22.95
N GLU A 173 -15.64 -21.91 -22.94
CA GLU A 173 -15.11 -23.02 -22.14
C GLU A 173 -14.08 -23.79 -22.96
N ARG A 174 -12.93 -24.12 -22.37
CA ARG A 174 -11.82 -24.81 -23.04
C ARG A 174 -11.29 -25.94 -22.16
N GLY A 175 -11.94 -27.10 -22.25
CA GLY A 175 -11.60 -28.28 -21.44
C GLY A 175 -10.16 -28.80 -21.54
N ALA A 176 -9.39 -28.39 -22.56
CA ALA A 176 -8.02 -28.90 -22.77
C ALA A 176 -6.93 -28.17 -21.98
N LYS A 177 -7.19 -26.98 -21.41
CA LYS A 177 -6.17 -26.14 -20.74
C LYS A 177 -6.56 -25.72 -19.32
N GLU A 178 -7.59 -26.33 -18.74
CA GLU A 178 -8.11 -25.96 -17.43
C GLU A 178 -7.09 -26.26 -16.31
N GLU A 179 -6.77 -25.26 -15.51
CA GLU A 179 -5.99 -25.41 -14.27
C GLU A 179 -6.86 -25.92 -13.12
N PHE A 180 -8.16 -25.60 -13.15
CA PHE A 180 -9.15 -26.05 -12.18
C PHE A 180 -10.48 -26.37 -12.89
N PRO A 181 -11.31 -27.28 -12.35
CA PRO A 181 -12.50 -27.75 -13.05
C PRO A 181 -13.51 -26.62 -13.30
N GLY A 182 -13.98 -26.51 -14.54
CA GLY A 182 -14.96 -25.50 -14.94
C GLY A 182 -14.36 -24.11 -15.16
N GLN A 183 -13.04 -24.04 -15.41
CA GLN A 183 -12.38 -22.78 -15.72
C GLN A 183 -12.82 -22.25 -17.09
N ARG A 184 -13.33 -21.01 -17.09
CA ARG A 184 -13.66 -20.28 -18.32
C ARG A 184 -12.44 -19.57 -18.88
N PHE A 185 -12.43 -19.40 -20.19
CA PHE A 185 -11.37 -18.70 -20.92
C PHE A 185 -11.93 -17.47 -21.62
N LEU A 186 -11.17 -16.38 -21.53
CA LEU A 186 -11.42 -15.17 -22.29
C LEU A 186 -10.70 -15.28 -23.64
N CYS A 187 -11.47 -15.47 -24.71
CA CYS A 187 -10.98 -15.54 -26.08
C CYS A 187 -10.99 -14.14 -26.72
N LEU A 188 -9.83 -13.67 -27.14
CA LEU A 188 -9.61 -12.33 -27.68
C LEU A 188 -9.15 -12.41 -29.14
N LYS A 189 -9.84 -11.68 -30.02
CA LYS A 189 -9.44 -11.46 -31.41
C LYS A 189 -8.96 -10.02 -31.54
N LEU A 190 -7.65 -9.81 -31.49
CA LEU A 190 -6.99 -8.48 -31.48
C LEU A 190 -6.16 -8.20 -32.75
N GLY A 191 -6.43 -8.94 -33.84
CA GLY A 191 -5.67 -8.85 -35.09
C GLY A 191 -4.37 -9.66 -35.09
N PHE A 192 -4.25 -10.64 -34.18
CA PHE A 192 -3.25 -11.72 -34.27
C PHE A 192 -3.76 -12.84 -35.18
N THR A 193 -2.85 -13.66 -35.70
CA THR A 193 -3.19 -14.79 -36.59
C THR A 193 -4.01 -15.87 -35.86
N HIS A 194 -3.70 -16.14 -34.59
CA HIS A 194 -4.44 -17.07 -33.74
C HIS A 194 -5.25 -16.30 -32.67
N PRO A 195 -6.37 -16.86 -32.17
CA PRO A 195 -7.08 -16.28 -31.04
C PRO A 195 -6.21 -16.36 -29.78
N VAL A 196 -6.20 -15.27 -29.00
CA VAL A 196 -5.53 -15.24 -27.70
C VAL A 196 -6.51 -15.75 -26.66
N GLU A 197 -6.12 -16.75 -25.87
CA GLU A 197 -6.96 -17.36 -24.86
C GLU A 197 -6.33 -17.11 -23.49
N GLU A 198 -7.06 -16.43 -22.60
CA GLU A 198 -6.62 -16.13 -21.24
C GLU A 198 -7.49 -16.86 -20.22
N GLY A 199 -6.87 -17.66 -19.36
CA GLY A 199 -7.56 -18.39 -18.30
C GLY A 199 -8.05 -17.45 -17.21
N ILE A 200 -9.34 -17.49 -16.91
CA ILE A 200 -9.93 -16.66 -15.86
C ILE A 200 -9.50 -17.23 -14.49
N PRO A 201 -8.94 -16.41 -13.60
CA PRO A 201 -8.51 -16.89 -12.28
C PRO A 201 -9.72 -17.27 -11.41
N ARG A 202 -9.48 -18.12 -10.40
CA ARG A 202 -10.51 -18.58 -9.48
C ARG A 202 -11.16 -17.41 -8.72
N GLY A 203 -12.48 -17.45 -8.58
CA GLY A 203 -13.24 -16.43 -7.83
C GLY A 203 -13.50 -15.14 -8.61
N VAL A 204 -13.10 -15.09 -9.90
CA VAL A 204 -13.39 -13.97 -10.79
C VAL A 204 -14.40 -14.41 -11.86
N THR A 205 -15.42 -13.59 -12.06
CA THR A 205 -16.42 -13.79 -13.11
C THR A 205 -16.16 -12.81 -14.24
N VAL A 206 -16.16 -13.29 -15.47
CA VAL A 206 -15.98 -12.43 -16.65
C VAL A 206 -17.17 -12.60 -17.57
N THR A 207 -17.75 -11.46 -17.97
CA THR A 207 -18.86 -11.39 -18.92
C THR A 207 -18.51 -10.44 -20.06
N THR A 208 -19.11 -10.67 -21.23
CA THR A 208 -18.92 -9.83 -22.42
C THR A 208 -20.28 -9.27 -22.84
N PRO A 209 -20.76 -8.18 -22.22
CA PRO A 209 -22.06 -7.58 -22.55
C PRO A 209 -22.11 -7.06 -23.99
N ALA A 210 -20.95 -6.65 -24.53
CA ALA A 210 -20.79 -6.32 -25.94
C ALA A 210 -19.50 -6.96 -26.45
N PRO A 211 -19.38 -7.26 -27.75
CA PRO A 211 -18.15 -7.86 -28.29
C PRO A 211 -16.91 -6.98 -28.06
N THR A 212 -17.07 -5.66 -27.91
CA THR A 212 -15.99 -4.70 -27.65
C THR A 212 -15.85 -4.30 -26.18
N ARG A 213 -16.68 -4.84 -25.27
CA ARG A 213 -16.66 -4.54 -23.84
C ARG A 213 -16.65 -5.81 -23.01
N ILE A 214 -15.66 -5.93 -22.14
CA ILE A 214 -15.53 -7.03 -21.19
C ILE A 214 -15.76 -6.46 -19.79
N LEU A 215 -16.57 -7.13 -18.99
CA LEU A 215 -16.82 -6.82 -17.60
C LEU A 215 -16.22 -7.93 -16.75
N ILE A 216 -15.30 -7.57 -15.87
CA ILE A 216 -14.64 -8.47 -14.92
C ILE A 216 -15.15 -8.12 -13.54
N GLU A 217 -15.67 -9.09 -12.82
CA GLU A 217 -16.27 -8.95 -11.49
C GLU A 217 -15.63 -9.93 -10.52
N GLY A 218 -15.53 -9.57 -9.25
CA GLY A 218 -15.05 -10.46 -8.20
C GLY A 218 -14.90 -9.75 -6.86
N ILE A 219 -14.54 -10.52 -5.83
CA ILE A 219 -14.43 -10.01 -4.45
C ILE A 219 -13.07 -9.35 -4.15
N ASP A 220 -12.00 -9.82 -4.80
CA ASP A 220 -10.66 -9.29 -4.59
C ASP A 220 -10.23 -8.37 -5.73
N ARG A 221 -9.90 -7.13 -5.38
CA ARG A 221 -9.49 -6.10 -6.31
C ARG A 221 -8.13 -6.40 -6.95
N GLU A 222 -7.22 -7.04 -6.23
CA GLU A 222 -5.87 -7.32 -6.71
C GLU A 222 -5.90 -8.32 -7.86
N THR A 223 -6.57 -9.45 -7.67
CA THR A 223 -6.76 -10.48 -8.71
C THR A 223 -7.48 -9.95 -9.95
N ILE A 224 -8.55 -9.16 -9.79
CA ILE A 224 -9.29 -8.54 -10.90
C ILE A 224 -8.39 -7.62 -11.71
N MET A 225 -7.70 -6.69 -11.05
CA MET A 225 -6.88 -5.69 -11.73
C MET A 225 -5.61 -6.31 -12.32
N SER A 226 -5.05 -7.34 -11.69
CA SER A 226 -3.95 -8.14 -12.23
C SER A 226 -4.37 -8.86 -13.52
N PHE A 227 -5.54 -9.50 -13.53
CA PHE A 227 -6.08 -10.14 -14.73
C PHE A 227 -6.38 -9.11 -15.84
N ALA A 228 -7.02 -7.99 -15.52
CA ALA A 228 -7.24 -6.89 -16.45
C ALA A 228 -5.93 -6.35 -17.04
N GLY A 229 -4.88 -6.27 -16.22
CA GLY A 229 -3.51 -5.92 -16.63
C GLY A 229 -2.92 -6.92 -17.63
N ARG A 230 -3.02 -8.23 -17.35
CA ARG A 230 -2.58 -9.31 -18.25
C ARG A 230 -3.26 -9.22 -19.61
N VAL A 231 -4.58 -9.05 -19.63
CA VAL A 231 -5.35 -8.88 -20.88
C VAL A 231 -4.88 -7.65 -21.66
N ARG A 232 -4.63 -6.52 -20.97
CA ARG A 232 -4.14 -5.29 -21.60
C ARG A 232 -2.74 -5.43 -22.20
N MET A 233 -1.89 -6.29 -21.64
CA MET A 233 -0.51 -6.47 -22.13
C MET A 233 -0.46 -6.98 -23.58
N TRP A 234 -1.45 -7.76 -24.03
CA TRP A 234 -1.51 -8.24 -25.40
C TRP A 234 -1.59 -7.12 -26.44
N ARG A 235 -2.35 -6.06 -26.15
CA ARG A 235 -2.45 -4.90 -27.03
C ARG A 235 -2.63 -3.61 -26.22
N PRO A 236 -1.54 -3.00 -25.75
CA PRO A 236 -1.63 -1.72 -25.07
C PRO A 236 -2.14 -0.62 -26.03
N PRO A 237 -2.80 0.42 -25.51
CA PRO A 237 -3.33 1.50 -26.32
C PRO A 237 -2.19 2.27 -27.02
N GLU A 238 -2.29 2.44 -28.33
CA GLU A 238 -1.29 3.15 -29.13
C GLU A 238 -1.53 4.67 -29.18
N PRO A 239 -0.48 5.50 -29.28
CA PRO A 239 -0.61 6.97 -29.20
C PRO A 239 -1.08 7.65 -30.49
N TYR A 240 -1.30 6.93 -31.59
CA TYR A 240 -1.68 7.55 -32.88
C TYR A 240 -3.17 7.42 -33.18
N LYS A 241 -3.71 6.20 -33.19
CA LYS A 241 -5.14 5.97 -33.44
C LYS A 241 -5.89 5.48 -32.20
N GLY A 242 -5.23 5.40 -31.04
CA GLY A 242 -5.85 4.94 -29.81
C GLY A 242 -6.34 3.50 -29.84
N LYS A 243 -5.84 2.67 -30.79
CA LYS A 243 -6.20 1.25 -30.84
C LYS A 243 -5.55 0.48 -29.70
N GLY A 244 -6.30 -0.44 -29.10
CA GLY A 244 -5.83 -1.29 -28.01
C GLY A 244 -6.90 -1.55 -26.97
N VAL A 245 -6.47 -2.11 -25.85
CA VAL A 245 -7.31 -2.42 -24.70
C VAL A 245 -7.17 -1.33 -23.65
N PHE A 246 -8.28 -0.73 -23.23
CA PHE A 246 -8.34 0.26 -22.16
C PHE A 246 -8.99 -0.35 -20.92
N ILE A 247 -8.47 -0.02 -19.74
CA ILE A 247 -9.05 -0.42 -18.45
C ILE A 247 -9.86 0.76 -17.90
N ASN A 248 -11.13 0.54 -17.56
CA ASN A 248 -12.07 1.53 -17.04
C ASN A 248 -12.09 2.81 -17.91
N ASP A 249 -11.94 3.97 -17.28
CA ASP A 249 -11.91 5.29 -17.92
C ASP A 249 -10.52 5.70 -18.39
N GLN A 250 -9.59 4.75 -18.54
CA GLN A 250 -8.28 5.04 -19.09
C GLN A 250 -8.40 5.67 -20.48
N THR A 251 -7.64 6.74 -20.69
CA THR A 251 -7.50 7.44 -21.97
C THR A 251 -6.02 7.55 -22.34
N ILE A 252 -5.76 7.80 -23.63
CA ILE A 252 -4.40 8.01 -24.15
C ILE A 252 -4.36 9.34 -24.92
N LYS A 253 -3.28 10.11 -24.73
CA LYS A 253 -3.03 11.32 -25.50
C LYS A 253 -2.64 10.94 -26.92
N LEU A 254 -3.43 11.39 -27.89
CA LEU A 254 -3.15 11.15 -29.30
C LEU A 254 -2.10 12.14 -29.82
N LYS A 255 -1.10 11.63 -30.53
CA LYS A 255 -0.14 12.42 -31.28
C LYS A 255 -0.72 12.74 -32.65
N GLN A 256 -0.70 14.02 -33.01
CA GLN A 256 -0.99 14.44 -34.37
C GLN A 256 0.08 13.89 -35.31
N LYS A 257 -0.35 13.43 -36.49
CA LYS A 257 0.57 13.04 -37.54
C LYS A 257 1.27 14.31 -38.04
N LYS A 258 2.60 14.30 -38.14
CA LYS A 258 3.32 15.35 -38.87
C LYS A 258 2.94 15.19 -40.34
N ILE A 259 2.01 16.01 -40.81
CA ILE A 259 1.74 16.19 -42.23
C ILE A 259 3.00 16.87 -42.76
N LYS A 260 3.78 16.14 -43.55
CA LYS A 260 4.89 16.70 -44.33
C LYS A 260 4.33 17.07 -45.69
#